data_AF-A0A952WWS0-F1
#
_entry.id   AF-A0A952WWS0-F1
#
_cell.length_a   1.000
_cell.length_b   1.000
_cell.length_c   1.000
_cell.angle_alpha   90.00
_cell.angle_beta   90.00
_cell.angle_gamma   90.00
#
_symmetry.space_group_name_H-M   'P 1'
#
loop_
_entity.id
_entity.type
_entity.pdbx_description
1 polymer ?
#
loop_
_entity_poly.entity_id
_entity_poly.type
_entity_poly.pdbx_seq_one_letter_code
_entity_poly.pdbx_strand_id
1 'polypeptide(L)'
;MTILKPSREKRLPGDVFTFRIPAIGWLFGRIIRTDANVMNTPTAVLIYVYKYVVKDPSDIPELRKEDLLLPPLFVNAKPWTIGYFKRIRREPVKSDDIWSPHCFYSPSSNKYFDEYFHEIARSEPCGDRSLGNHITFDDDVSQALGIPLASDDPVDSSSPYESITVSLPFTRESADSVLVHEFEADLVRAVKKAQAGTLEGHGFDLRSGTFDARFYGPSAHVMLQAMRPVLTKWQVGLQANISILIRRSGKEVEHLTL
;
A
#
# COMPACT_ATOMS: atom_id res chain seq x y z
N MET A 1 -5.01 -6.62 -9.75
CA MET A 1 -5.72 -7.85 -9.28
C MET A 1 -7.22 -7.85 -9.63
N THR A 2 -7.91 -9.00 -9.56
CA THR A 2 -9.39 -9.12 -9.75
C THR A 2 -10.15 -9.20 -8.41
N ILE A 3 -11.29 -8.51 -8.31
CA ILE A 3 -12.22 -8.64 -7.19
C ILE A 3 -12.95 -10.00 -7.28
N LEU A 4 -12.88 -10.77 -6.21
CA LEU A 4 -13.54 -12.07 -6.04
C LEU A 4 -14.81 -11.92 -5.21
N LYS A 5 -14.76 -12.28 -3.93
CA LYS A 5 -15.88 -12.20 -2.98
C LYS A 5 -15.38 -11.59 -1.68
N PRO A 6 -15.96 -10.45 -1.23
CA PRO A 6 -15.71 -9.89 0.08
C PRO A 6 -15.87 -10.91 1.21
N SER A 7 -14.95 -10.88 2.17
CA SER A 7 -15.06 -11.68 3.40
C SER A 7 -14.71 -10.85 4.63
N ARG A 8 -15.50 -11.02 5.69
CA ARG A 8 -15.27 -10.44 7.02
C ARG A 8 -14.94 -11.52 8.06
N GLU A 9 -14.66 -12.74 7.62
CA GLU A 9 -14.27 -13.82 8.51
C GLU A 9 -13.00 -13.45 9.29
N LYS A 10 -12.87 -14.03 10.49
CA LYS A 10 -11.66 -13.90 11.29
C LYS A 10 -10.51 -14.61 10.57
N ARG A 11 -9.43 -13.87 10.33
CA ARG A 11 -8.18 -14.40 9.78
C ARG A 11 -7.43 -15.13 10.88
N LEU A 12 -6.94 -16.32 10.57
CA LEU A 12 -6.20 -17.15 11.51
C LEU A 12 -4.88 -17.63 10.89
N PRO A 13 -3.83 -17.82 11.70
CA PRO A 13 -2.59 -18.45 11.24
C PRO A 13 -2.89 -19.78 10.54
N GLY A 14 -2.23 -19.99 9.41
CA GLY A 14 -2.40 -21.16 8.58
C GLY A 14 -3.50 -21.06 7.53
N ASP A 15 -4.33 -20.01 7.55
CA ASP A 15 -5.28 -19.75 6.47
C ASP A 15 -4.51 -19.56 5.16
N VAL A 16 -4.79 -20.42 4.19
CA VAL A 16 -4.35 -20.29 2.81
C VAL A 16 -5.38 -19.47 2.05
N PHE A 17 -4.92 -18.46 1.34
CA PHE A 17 -5.74 -17.61 0.51
C PHE A 17 -5.24 -17.61 -0.94
N THR A 18 -6.15 -17.26 -1.85
CA THR A 18 -5.85 -17.08 -3.26
C THR A 18 -6.28 -15.69 -3.73
N PHE A 19 -5.61 -15.22 -4.76
CA PHE A 19 -5.93 -14.00 -5.50
C PHE A 19 -5.64 -14.23 -6.98
N ARG A 20 -6.26 -13.40 -7.85
CA ARG A 20 -6.15 -13.55 -9.30
C ARG A 20 -5.56 -12.30 -9.94
N ILE A 21 -4.61 -12.53 -10.84
CA ILE A 21 -4.15 -11.53 -11.80
C ILE A 21 -4.66 -11.96 -13.19
N PRO A 22 -5.52 -11.17 -13.86
CA PRO A 22 -6.16 -11.57 -15.12
C PRO A 22 -5.21 -12.11 -16.19
N ALA A 23 -4.06 -11.47 -16.36
CA ALA A 23 -3.07 -11.80 -17.38
C ALA A 23 -2.21 -13.03 -17.05
N ILE A 24 -2.18 -13.46 -15.77
CA ILE A 24 -1.24 -14.46 -15.27
C ILE A 24 -1.96 -15.72 -14.79
N GLY A 25 -2.95 -15.57 -13.91
CA GLY A 25 -3.66 -16.69 -13.31
C GLY A 25 -3.91 -16.49 -11.82
N TRP A 26 -4.03 -17.61 -11.12
CA TRP A 26 -4.24 -17.65 -9.67
C TRP A 26 -2.92 -17.86 -8.96
N LEU A 27 -2.73 -17.08 -7.92
CA LEU A 27 -1.60 -17.18 -7.00
C LEU A 27 -2.13 -17.46 -5.59
N PHE A 28 -1.19 -17.82 -4.72
CA PHE A 28 -1.50 -18.25 -3.37
C PHE A 28 -0.65 -17.52 -2.35
N GLY A 29 -1.24 -17.31 -1.19
CA GLY A 29 -0.53 -16.87 0.00
C GLY A 29 -1.04 -17.60 1.23
N ARG A 30 -0.29 -17.45 2.32
CA ARG A 30 -0.60 -18.07 3.60
C ARG A 30 -0.42 -17.06 4.71
N ILE A 31 -1.35 -17.06 5.65
CA ILE A 31 -1.23 -16.26 6.88
C ILE A 31 -0.27 -16.97 7.84
N ILE A 32 0.82 -16.31 8.20
CA ILE A 32 1.85 -16.87 9.09
C ILE A 32 1.61 -16.43 10.55
N ARG A 33 1.28 -15.15 10.75
CA ARG A 33 0.96 -14.57 12.06
C ARG A 33 -0.17 -13.54 11.95
N THR A 34 -0.95 -13.43 13.02
CA THR A 34 -2.00 -12.41 13.17
C THR A 34 -1.77 -11.53 14.41
N ASP A 35 -0.68 -11.78 15.10
CA ASP A 35 -0.20 -11.18 16.35
C ASP A 35 1.11 -10.40 16.15
N ALA A 36 1.55 -10.23 14.90
CA ALA A 36 2.73 -9.44 14.58
C ALA A 36 2.53 -7.95 14.94
N ASN A 37 3.60 -7.31 15.41
CA ASN A 37 3.60 -5.91 15.78
C ASN A 37 4.33 -5.07 14.73
N VAL A 38 3.55 -4.37 13.92
CA VAL A 38 4.07 -3.41 12.93
C VAL A 38 3.48 -2.06 13.22
N MET A 39 4.36 -1.12 13.59
CA MET A 39 3.98 0.28 13.84
C MET A 39 2.79 0.41 14.80
N ASN A 40 2.70 -0.45 15.83
CA ASN A 40 1.58 -0.50 16.78
C ASN A 40 0.18 -0.67 16.12
N THR A 41 0.11 -1.31 14.94
CA THR A 41 -1.16 -1.55 14.25
C THR A 41 -1.70 -2.94 14.61
N PRO A 42 -2.78 -3.05 15.42
CA PRO A 42 -3.30 -4.33 15.91
C PRO A 42 -3.99 -5.19 14.83
N THR A 43 -3.98 -4.75 13.57
CA THR A 43 -4.65 -5.44 12.46
C THR A 43 -3.69 -5.92 11.37
N ALA A 44 -2.38 -5.77 11.60
CA ALA A 44 -1.35 -6.27 10.70
C ALA A 44 -1.38 -7.80 10.67
N VAL A 45 -1.38 -8.36 9.47
CA VAL A 45 -1.30 -9.79 9.22
C VAL A 45 0.02 -10.05 8.49
N LEU A 46 0.86 -10.90 9.06
CA LEU A 46 2.07 -11.36 8.39
C LEU A 46 1.69 -12.48 7.43
N ILE A 47 2.03 -12.30 6.15
CA ILE A 47 1.73 -13.25 5.09
C ILE A 47 2.97 -13.66 4.33
N TYR A 48 2.92 -14.87 3.77
CA TYR A 48 3.81 -15.34 2.72
C TYR A 48 3.03 -15.40 1.41
N VAL A 49 3.69 -15.02 0.31
CA VAL A 49 3.15 -15.09 -1.04
C VAL A 49 4.08 -15.97 -1.87
N TYR A 50 3.53 -16.98 -2.55
CA TYR A 50 4.31 -17.99 -3.24
C TYR A 50 4.37 -17.75 -4.75
N LYS A 51 5.45 -18.17 -5.39
CA LYS A 51 5.71 -17.94 -6.83
C LYS A 51 4.87 -18.78 -7.78
N TYR A 52 4.06 -19.69 -7.25
CA TYR A 52 3.27 -20.61 -8.04
C TYR A 52 2.07 -19.91 -8.69
N VAL A 53 1.94 -20.11 -10.02
CA VAL A 53 0.82 -19.63 -10.82
C VAL A 53 0.06 -20.84 -11.37
N VAL A 54 -1.25 -20.87 -11.16
CA VAL A 54 -2.13 -21.93 -11.68
C VAL A 54 -3.32 -21.36 -12.43
N LYS A 55 -3.92 -22.17 -13.30
CA LYS A 55 -5.12 -21.79 -14.07
C LYS A 55 -6.41 -21.98 -13.28
N ASP A 56 -6.44 -22.98 -12.40
CA ASP A 56 -7.57 -23.31 -11.55
C ASP A 56 -7.18 -23.13 -10.06
N PRO A 57 -7.93 -22.35 -9.26
CA PRO A 57 -7.60 -22.12 -7.85
C PRO A 57 -7.80 -23.35 -6.95
N SER A 58 -8.33 -24.46 -7.48
CA SER A 58 -8.41 -25.75 -6.79
C SER A 58 -7.13 -26.58 -6.90
N ASP A 59 -6.26 -26.29 -7.88
CA ASP A 59 -4.95 -26.94 -8.06
C ASP A 59 -3.91 -26.34 -7.12
N ILE A 60 -4.13 -26.42 -5.81
CA ILE A 60 -3.27 -25.78 -4.81
C ILE A 60 -1.92 -26.52 -4.75
N PRO A 61 -0.80 -25.87 -5.10
CA PRO A 61 0.53 -26.48 -5.04
C PRO A 61 0.99 -26.64 -3.59
N GLU A 62 2.08 -27.38 -3.41
CA GLU A 62 2.73 -27.46 -2.10
C GLU A 62 3.41 -26.11 -1.78
N LEU A 63 2.98 -25.48 -0.69
CA LEU A 63 3.39 -24.11 -0.33
C LEU A 63 4.61 -24.13 0.60
N ARG A 64 5.81 -24.16 0.02
CA ARG A 64 7.09 -24.18 0.75
C ARG A 64 7.69 -22.80 0.94
N LYS A 65 8.31 -22.54 2.09
CA LYS A 65 8.88 -21.22 2.42
C LYS A 65 10.06 -20.83 1.53
N GLU A 66 10.67 -21.78 0.83
CA GLU A 66 11.74 -21.55 -0.13
C GLU A 66 11.20 -21.05 -1.49
N ASP A 67 9.88 -21.14 -1.71
CA ASP A 67 9.20 -20.80 -2.96
C ASP A 67 8.41 -19.49 -2.88
N LEU A 68 8.90 -18.55 -2.07
CA LEU A 68 8.31 -17.22 -1.98
C LEU A 68 8.49 -16.42 -3.26
N LEU A 69 7.43 -15.72 -3.66
CA LEU A 69 7.45 -14.69 -4.70
C LEU A 69 7.94 -13.36 -4.14
N LEU A 70 7.47 -13.03 -2.93
CA LEU A 70 7.80 -11.82 -2.20
C LEU A 70 8.47 -12.19 -0.88
N PRO A 71 9.40 -11.38 -0.37
CA PRO A 71 9.83 -11.53 1.01
C PRO A 71 8.61 -11.46 1.95
N PRO A 72 8.73 -11.95 3.20
CA PRO A 72 7.68 -11.80 4.21
C PRO A 72 7.18 -10.36 4.24
N LEU A 73 5.87 -10.16 4.26
CA LEU A 73 5.28 -8.82 4.28
C LEU A 73 4.04 -8.75 5.16
N PHE A 74 3.76 -7.53 5.62
CA PHE A 74 2.58 -7.25 6.41
C PHE A 74 1.49 -6.64 5.55
N VAL A 75 0.27 -7.12 5.74
CA VAL A 75 -0.92 -6.55 5.10
C VAL A 75 -2.01 -6.28 6.12
N ASN A 76 -2.82 -5.27 5.85
CA ASN A 76 -4.03 -5.02 6.63
C ASN A 76 -5.19 -5.94 6.19
N ALA A 77 -6.35 -5.78 6.82
CA ALA A 77 -7.56 -6.57 6.51
C ALA A 77 -8.16 -6.31 5.12
N LYS A 78 -7.81 -5.17 4.49
CA LYS A 78 -8.54 -4.59 3.35
C LYS A 78 -8.63 -5.54 2.14
N PRO A 79 -7.57 -6.28 1.73
CA PRO A 79 -7.66 -7.21 0.61
C PRO A 79 -8.76 -8.27 0.75
N TRP A 80 -9.03 -8.75 1.96
CA TRP A 80 -10.14 -9.69 2.20
C TRP A 80 -11.50 -9.00 2.20
N THR A 81 -11.61 -7.86 2.88
CA THR A 81 -12.91 -7.19 3.09
C THR A 81 -13.49 -6.59 1.82
N ILE A 82 -12.66 -6.25 0.83
CA ILE A 82 -13.11 -5.81 -0.50
C ILE A 82 -13.06 -6.93 -1.55
N GLY A 83 -12.58 -8.12 -1.17
CA GLY A 83 -12.72 -9.34 -1.95
C GLY A 83 -11.59 -9.68 -2.90
N TYR A 84 -10.44 -9.03 -2.85
CA TYR A 84 -9.26 -9.47 -3.63
C TYR A 84 -8.69 -10.80 -3.13
N PHE A 85 -8.74 -11.04 -1.82
CA PHE A 85 -8.27 -12.29 -1.21
C PHE A 85 -9.43 -13.18 -0.81
N LYS A 86 -9.36 -14.45 -1.23
CA LYS A 86 -10.33 -15.48 -0.86
C LYS A 86 -9.63 -16.59 -0.10
N ARG A 87 -10.09 -16.90 1.12
CA ARG A 87 -9.63 -18.09 1.86
C ARG A 87 -10.08 -19.35 1.13
N ILE A 88 -9.18 -20.31 0.93
CA ILE A 88 -9.47 -21.59 0.27
C ILE A 88 -9.45 -22.75 1.25
N ARG A 89 -8.48 -22.79 2.18
CA ARG A 89 -8.40 -23.80 3.25
C ARG A 89 -7.53 -23.30 4.40
N ARG A 90 -7.40 -24.10 5.46
CA ARG A 90 -6.46 -23.86 6.55
C ARG A 90 -5.51 -25.03 6.67
N GLU A 91 -4.24 -24.74 6.80
CA GLU A 91 -3.17 -25.70 7.06
C GLU A 91 -2.38 -25.22 8.28
N PRO A 92 -2.18 -26.04 9.33
CA PRO A 92 -1.40 -25.62 10.51
C PRO A 92 0.02 -25.19 10.14
N VAL A 93 0.44 -24.00 10.60
CA VAL A 93 1.81 -23.50 10.37
C VAL A 93 2.77 -24.22 11.29
N LYS A 94 3.73 -24.95 10.70
CA LYS A 94 4.79 -25.65 11.44
C LYS A 94 6.03 -24.75 11.56
N SER A 95 6.95 -25.10 12.45
CA SER A 95 8.25 -24.41 12.56
C SER A 95 9.00 -24.38 11.22
N ASP A 96 8.94 -25.48 10.49
CA ASP A 96 9.68 -25.66 9.24
C ASP A 96 9.07 -24.84 8.09
N ASP A 97 7.82 -24.37 8.24
CA ASP A 97 7.14 -23.50 7.28
C ASP A 97 7.56 -22.02 7.41
N ILE A 98 8.34 -21.66 8.44
CA ILE A 98 8.64 -20.27 8.81
C ILE A 98 10.13 -19.97 8.59
N TRP A 99 10.42 -18.77 8.08
CA TRP A 99 11.72 -18.12 8.17
C TRP A 99 11.91 -17.52 9.56
N SER A 100 12.89 -18.01 10.31
CA SER A 100 13.16 -17.55 11.67
C SER A 100 14.64 -17.16 11.83
N PRO A 101 14.94 -15.93 12.26
CA PRO A 101 14.00 -14.83 12.47
C PRO A 101 13.46 -14.30 11.13
N HIS A 102 12.25 -13.71 11.13
CA HIS A 102 11.85 -12.86 10.00
C HIS A 102 12.70 -11.58 10.02
N CYS A 103 12.96 -11.02 8.85
CA CYS A 103 13.69 -9.77 8.70
C CYS A 103 12.83 -8.72 8.02
N PHE A 104 12.74 -7.54 8.62
CA PHE A 104 12.09 -6.37 8.06
C PHE A 104 12.98 -5.16 8.18
N TYR A 105 13.37 -4.58 7.04
CA TYR A 105 14.14 -3.36 6.99
C TYR A 105 13.25 -2.15 7.33
N SER A 106 13.75 -1.26 8.19
CA SER A 106 13.09 0.00 8.54
C SER A 106 13.80 1.17 7.87
N PRO A 107 13.20 1.76 6.82
CA PRO A 107 13.71 2.96 6.19
C PRO A 107 13.69 4.19 7.08
N SER A 108 13.08 4.22 8.26
CA SER A 108 13.17 5.36 9.18
C SER A 108 14.37 5.30 10.14
N SER A 109 14.81 4.09 10.51
CA SER A 109 15.85 3.88 11.52
C SER A 109 17.14 3.25 11.01
N ASN A 110 17.16 2.84 9.73
CA ASN A 110 18.28 2.15 9.08
C ASN A 110 18.63 0.80 9.73
N LYS A 111 17.63 0.14 10.31
CA LYS A 111 17.79 -1.07 11.11
C LYS A 111 16.87 -2.17 10.62
N TYR A 112 17.13 -3.38 11.10
CA TYR A 112 16.35 -4.58 10.79
C TYR A 112 15.64 -5.04 12.05
N PHE A 113 14.39 -5.47 11.89
CA PHE A 113 13.55 -5.94 12.98
C PHE A 113 12.88 -7.25 12.62
N ASP A 114 12.53 -8.04 13.64
CA ASP A 114 11.64 -9.18 13.50
C ASP A 114 10.16 -8.76 13.47
N GLU A 115 9.24 -9.73 13.38
CA GLU A 115 7.80 -9.49 13.38
C GLU A 115 7.23 -8.98 14.71
N TYR A 116 8.04 -8.97 15.77
CA TYR A 116 7.68 -8.53 17.12
C TYR A 116 8.37 -7.21 17.51
N PHE A 117 9.06 -6.58 16.55
CA PHE A 117 9.78 -5.32 16.71
C PHE A 117 11.05 -5.41 17.58
N HIS A 118 11.66 -6.58 17.67
CA HIS A 118 13.01 -6.71 18.21
C HIS A 118 14.03 -6.40 17.11
N GLU A 119 15.05 -5.60 17.44
CA GLU A 119 16.17 -5.34 16.53
C GLU A 119 17.00 -6.61 16.33
N ILE A 120 17.33 -6.93 15.09
CA ILE A 120 18.10 -8.11 14.71
C ILE A 120 19.20 -7.76 13.70
N ALA A 121 20.13 -8.69 13.49
CA ALA A 121 21.00 -8.65 12.32
C ALA A 121 20.20 -8.94 11.05
N ARG A 122 20.63 -8.39 9.91
CA ARG A 122 20.02 -8.68 8.61
C ARG A 122 20.06 -10.18 8.31
N SER A 123 18.93 -10.75 7.90
CA SER A 123 18.80 -12.10 7.34
C SER A 123 17.94 -12.06 6.07
N GLU A 124 18.12 -13.04 5.19
CA GLU A 124 17.28 -13.18 4.00
C GLU A 124 16.28 -14.33 4.18
N PRO A 125 15.05 -14.23 3.63
CA PRO A 125 14.51 -13.07 2.90
C PRO A 125 14.15 -11.91 3.83
N CYS A 126 14.56 -10.69 3.47
CA CYS A 126 14.21 -9.49 4.21
C CYS A 126 13.14 -8.66 3.49
N GLY A 127 12.02 -8.41 4.17
CA GLY A 127 10.94 -7.55 3.67
C GLY A 127 11.10 -6.09 4.13
N ASP A 128 10.15 -5.25 3.73
CA ASP A 128 10.05 -3.89 4.26
C ASP A 128 9.18 -3.86 5.52
N ARG A 129 9.56 -3.02 6.48
CA ARG A 129 8.79 -2.76 7.71
C ARG A 129 7.63 -1.80 7.43
N SER A 130 6.78 -2.17 6.49
CA SER A 130 5.63 -1.40 6.02
C SER A 130 4.34 -2.20 6.09
N LEU A 131 3.22 -1.51 6.31
CA LEU A 131 1.90 -2.12 6.26
C LEU A 131 1.29 -1.96 4.86
N GLY A 132 1.26 -3.05 4.11
CA GLY A 132 0.63 -3.09 2.80
C GLY A 132 -0.89 -3.07 2.86
N ASN A 133 -1.50 -2.53 1.81
CA ASN A 133 -2.91 -2.72 1.51
C ASN A 133 -3.04 -3.40 0.12
N HIS A 134 -4.26 -3.55 -0.39
CA HIS A 134 -4.48 -4.18 -1.70
C HIS A 134 -3.76 -3.52 -2.90
N ILE A 135 -3.53 -2.20 -2.88
CA ILE A 135 -2.85 -1.47 -3.96
C ILE A 135 -1.35 -1.78 -3.93
N THR A 136 -0.68 -1.48 -2.81
CA THR A 136 0.75 -1.77 -2.64
C THR A 136 1.05 -3.27 -2.82
N PHE A 137 0.14 -4.14 -2.40
CA PHE A 137 0.25 -5.57 -2.66
C PHE A 137 0.16 -5.92 -4.16
N ASP A 138 -0.76 -5.30 -4.90
CA ASP A 138 -0.86 -5.49 -6.37
C ASP A 138 0.44 -5.04 -7.05
N ASP A 139 1.01 -3.91 -6.61
CA ASP A 139 2.25 -3.38 -7.15
C ASP A 139 3.43 -4.30 -6.85
N ASP A 140 3.58 -4.75 -5.60
CA ASP A 140 4.65 -5.67 -5.20
C ASP A 140 4.62 -6.96 -6.01
N VAL A 141 3.44 -7.56 -6.15
CA VAL A 141 3.27 -8.77 -6.95
C VAL A 141 3.53 -8.48 -8.42
N SER A 142 3.07 -7.35 -8.94
CA SER A 142 3.26 -6.99 -10.35
C SER A 142 4.73 -6.79 -10.68
N GLN A 143 5.47 -6.10 -9.82
CA GLN A 143 6.92 -5.94 -9.95
C GLN A 143 7.64 -7.29 -9.89
N ALA A 144 7.31 -8.14 -8.92
CA ALA A 144 7.94 -9.45 -8.77
C ALA A 144 7.67 -10.40 -9.97
N LEU A 145 6.51 -10.25 -10.61
CA LEU A 145 6.15 -11.01 -11.81
C LEU A 145 6.61 -10.35 -13.12
N GLY A 146 7.20 -9.15 -13.07
CA GLY A 146 7.63 -8.41 -14.25
C GLY A 146 6.47 -7.95 -15.15
N ILE A 147 5.29 -7.72 -14.59
CA ILE A 147 4.12 -7.23 -15.33
C ILE A 147 3.89 -5.73 -15.07
N PRO A 148 3.23 -5.01 -16.00
CA PRO A 148 2.89 -3.61 -15.78
C PRO A 148 2.03 -3.43 -14.52
N LEU A 149 2.32 -2.38 -13.75
CA LEU A 149 1.49 -1.98 -12.62
C LEU A 149 0.07 -1.69 -13.10
N ALA A 150 -0.91 -2.02 -12.27
CA ALA A 150 -2.26 -1.52 -12.51
C ALA A 150 -2.20 0.01 -12.53
N SER A 151 -2.83 0.64 -13.52
CA SER A 151 -3.03 2.09 -13.44
C SER A 151 -3.78 2.39 -12.15
N ASP A 152 -3.30 3.37 -11.41
CA ASP A 152 -3.87 3.93 -10.16
C ASP A 152 -5.30 4.52 -10.31
N ASP A 153 -6.02 4.12 -11.36
CA ASP A 153 -7.24 4.72 -11.85
C ASP A 153 -8.48 3.92 -11.41
N PRO A 154 -9.10 4.29 -10.30
CA PRO A 154 -10.55 4.29 -10.18
C PRO A 154 -11.09 5.66 -10.59
N VAL A 155 -10.52 6.35 -11.59
CA VAL A 155 -11.30 7.36 -12.29
C VAL A 155 -12.18 6.56 -13.23
N ASP A 156 -13.41 6.30 -12.80
CA ASP A 156 -14.48 6.00 -13.73
C ASP A 156 -14.34 7.02 -14.86
N SER A 157 -13.99 6.58 -16.07
CA SER A 157 -13.78 7.47 -17.21
C SER A 157 -15.06 8.24 -17.58
N SER A 158 -16.20 7.89 -16.96
CA SER A 158 -17.46 8.62 -17.03
C SER A 158 -17.69 9.62 -15.88
N SER A 159 -16.82 9.66 -14.87
CA SER A 159 -16.87 10.64 -13.79
C SER A 159 -16.58 12.04 -14.36
N PRO A 160 -17.48 13.02 -14.12
CA PRO A 160 -17.24 14.41 -14.51
C PRO A 160 -16.18 15.10 -13.61
N TYR A 161 -15.66 14.40 -12.61
CA TYR A 161 -14.72 14.95 -11.63
C TYR A 161 -13.26 14.67 -12.02
N GLU A 162 -12.42 15.69 -11.85
CA GLU A 162 -10.97 15.62 -12.00
C GLU A 162 -10.32 15.32 -10.65
N SER A 163 -9.08 14.82 -10.65
CA SER A 163 -8.33 14.55 -9.43
C SER A 163 -6.96 15.22 -9.39
N ILE A 164 -6.52 15.54 -8.17
CA ILE A 164 -5.17 16.01 -7.88
C ILE A 164 -4.58 15.09 -6.81
N THR A 165 -3.39 14.55 -7.07
CA THR A 165 -2.55 13.95 -6.02
C THR A 165 -1.42 14.93 -5.70
N VAL A 166 -1.32 15.30 -4.44
CA VAL A 166 -0.21 16.11 -3.92
C VAL A 166 0.74 15.19 -3.18
N SER A 167 1.99 15.16 -3.63
CA SER A 167 3.06 14.30 -3.14
C SER A 167 4.13 15.13 -2.46
N LEU A 168 4.46 14.79 -1.23
CA LEU A 168 5.46 15.46 -0.41
C LEU A 168 6.53 14.43 0.00
N PRO A 169 7.78 14.56 -0.48
CA PRO A 169 8.87 13.70 -0.05
C PRO A 169 9.27 14.07 1.39
N PHE A 170 9.37 13.08 2.27
CA PHE A 170 9.85 13.22 3.63
C PHE A 170 11.25 12.63 3.80
N THR A 171 12.10 13.35 4.52
CA THR A 171 13.39 12.85 5.00
C THR A 171 13.26 12.31 6.43
N ARG A 172 14.07 11.30 6.78
CA ARG A 172 14.12 10.64 8.11
C ARG A 172 14.08 11.58 9.32
N GLU A 173 14.64 12.78 9.20
CA GLU A 173 14.78 13.74 10.31
C GLU A 173 13.52 14.60 10.56
N SER A 174 12.57 14.62 9.61
CA SER A 174 11.33 15.42 9.66
C SER A 174 10.06 14.58 9.78
N ALA A 175 10.19 13.27 10.03
CA ALA A 175 9.10 12.30 10.16
C ALA A 175 8.30 12.45 11.47
N ASP A 176 8.00 13.69 11.86
CA ASP A 176 7.04 13.94 12.92
C ASP A 176 5.64 13.79 12.30
N SER A 177 4.91 12.74 12.70
CA SER A 177 3.58 12.42 12.16
C SER A 177 2.60 13.60 12.28
N VAL A 178 2.87 14.50 13.23
CA VAL A 178 2.14 15.76 13.43
C VAL A 178 2.20 16.66 12.20
N LEU A 179 3.37 16.81 11.56
CA LEU A 179 3.54 17.71 10.42
C LEU A 179 2.77 17.23 9.17
N VAL A 180 2.73 15.92 8.95
CA VAL A 180 1.97 15.31 7.85
C VAL A 180 0.47 15.58 8.02
N HIS A 181 -0.04 15.35 9.23
CA HIS A 181 -1.45 15.59 9.52
C HIS A 181 -1.82 17.07 9.45
N GLU A 182 -0.94 17.97 9.85
CA GLU A 182 -1.15 19.41 9.71
C GLU A 182 -1.14 19.86 8.24
N PHE A 183 -0.21 19.35 7.43
CA PHE A 183 -0.15 19.61 6.00
C PHE A 183 -1.44 19.16 5.29
N GLU A 184 -1.86 17.92 5.54
CA GLU A 184 -3.12 17.37 5.02
C GLU A 184 -4.30 18.23 5.46
N ALA A 185 -4.38 18.56 6.76
CA ALA A 185 -5.49 19.33 7.31
C ALA A 185 -5.57 20.74 6.70
N ASP A 186 -4.44 21.39 6.44
CA ASP A 186 -4.40 22.70 5.77
C ASP A 186 -4.90 22.58 4.32
N LEU A 187 -4.48 21.54 3.57
CA LEU A 187 -4.98 21.29 2.21
C LEU A 187 -6.49 21.04 2.19
N VAL A 188 -6.98 20.15 3.06
CA VAL A 188 -8.41 19.84 3.21
C VAL A 188 -9.20 21.11 3.53
N ARG A 189 -8.70 21.94 4.45
CA ARG A 189 -9.36 23.20 4.83
C ARG A 189 -9.42 24.16 3.65
N ALA A 190 -8.35 24.29 2.87
CA ALA A 190 -8.29 25.19 1.73
C ALA A 190 -9.27 24.78 0.62
N VAL A 191 -9.27 23.50 0.23
CA VAL A 191 -10.16 22.95 -0.79
C VAL A 191 -11.63 23.06 -0.35
N LYS A 192 -11.92 22.72 0.91
CA LYS A 192 -13.28 22.81 1.46
C LYS A 192 -13.78 24.25 1.55
N LYS A 193 -12.93 25.19 1.97
CA LYS A 193 -13.27 26.63 2.06
C LYS A 193 -13.62 27.21 0.68
N ALA A 194 -12.91 26.77 -0.35
CA ALA A 194 -13.16 27.17 -1.74
C ALA A 194 -14.33 26.41 -2.40
N GLN A 195 -14.93 25.43 -1.72
CA GLN A 195 -15.92 24.51 -2.30
C GLN A 195 -15.40 23.84 -3.59
N ALA A 196 -14.09 23.60 -3.65
CA ALA A 196 -13.40 23.19 -4.87
C ALA A 196 -13.38 21.67 -5.07
N GLY A 197 -13.58 20.89 -4.01
CA GLY A 197 -13.49 19.43 -4.02
C GLY A 197 -13.53 18.82 -2.62
N THR A 198 -13.15 17.56 -2.52
CA THR A 198 -13.00 16.85 -1.24
C THR A 198 -11.81 15.89 -1.29
N LEU A 199 -11.32 15.53 -0.10
CA LEU A 199 -10.30 14.51 0.05
C LEU A 199 -10.90 13.14 -0.27
N GLU A 200 -10.24 12.39 -1.15
CA GLU A 200 -10.54 10.98 -1.42
C GLU A 200 -9.83 10.08 -0.41
N GLY A 201 -8.57 10.38 -0.12
CA GLY A 201 -7.74 9.68 0.84
C GLY A 201 -6.30 10.14 0.79
N HIS A 202 -5.48 9.59 1.68
CA HIS A 202 -4.04 9.79 1.70
C HIS A 202 -3.30 8.45 1.81
N GLY A 203 -2.02 8.47 1.48
CA GLY A 203 -1.10 7.35 1.63
C GLY A 203 0.25 7.84 2.14
N PHE A 204 1.00 6.94 2.75
CA PHE A 204 2.41 7.16 3.03
C PHE A 204 3.16 5.98 2.44
N ASP A 205 3.92 6.23 1.39
CA ASP A 205 4.83 5.24 0.82
C ASP A 205 6.08 5.17 1.70
N LEU A 206 6.15 4.13 2.51
CA LEU A 206 7.27 3.88 3.42
C LEU A 206 8.57 3.52 2.69
N ARG A 207 8.51 3.16 1.40
CA ARG A 207 9.70 2.86 0.58
C ARG A 207 10.32 4.13 0.01
N SER A 208 9.51 4.98 -0.64
CA SER A 208 9.99 6.25 -1.17
C SER A 208 10.09 7.35 -0.10
N GLY A 209 9.47 7.14 1.08
CA GLY A 209 9.36 8.16 2.11
C GLY A 209 8.40 9.28 1.69
N THR A 210 7.44 9.02 0.81
CA THR A 210 6.56 10.04 0.24
C THR A 210 5.18 9.98 0.89
N PHE A 211 4.67 11.12 1.31
CA PHE A 211 3.27 11.27 1.66
C PHE A 211 2.48 11.73 0.44
N ASP A 212 1.34 11.12 0.18
CA ASP A 212 0.44 11.47 -0.90
C ASP A 212 -0.96 11.78 -0.36
N ALA A 213 -1.55 12.89 -0.78
CA ALA A 213 -2.95 13.20 -0.52
C ALA A 213 -3.70 13.40 -1.84
N ARG A 214 -4.80 12.67 -2.04
CA ARG A 214 -5.61 12.69 -3.26
C ARG A 214 -6.93 13.41 -3.03
N PHE A 215 -7.25 14.34 -3.91
CA PHE A 215 -8.47 15.13 -3.91
C PHE A 215 -9.21 14.96 -5.23
N TYR A 216 -10.55 15.04 -5.18
CA TYR A 216 -11.39 15.08 -6.38
C TYR A 216 -12.37 16.25 -6.33
N GLY A 217 -12.71 16.77 -7.50
CA GLY A 217 -13.59 17.93 -7.64
C GLY A 217 -13.94 18.22 -9.09
N PRO A 218 -14.88 19.15 -9.34
CA PRO A 218 -15.33 19.45 -10.70
C PRO A 218 -14.26 20.12 -11.56
N SER A 219 -13.18 20.62 -10.96
CA SER A 219 -12.05 21.21 -11.68
C SER A 219 -10.77 21.14 -10.84
N ALA A 220 -9.76 20.46 -11.37
CA ALA A 220 -8.41 20.43 -10.83
C ALA A 220 -7.81 21.84 -10.81
N HIS A 221 -8.06 22.68 -11.82
CA HIS A 221 -7.58 24.06 -11.80
C HIS A 221 -8.07 24.81 -10.55
N VAL A 222 -9.37 24.71 -10.23
CA VAL A 222 -9.95 25.37 -9.06
C VAL A 222 -9.39 24.80 -7.75
N MET A 223 -9.24 23.47 -7.67
CA MET A 223 -8.60 22.82 -6.52
C MET A 223 -7.15 23.30 -6.32
N LEU A 224 -6.36 23.35 -7.40
CA LEU A 224 -4.96 23.78 -7.36
C LEU A 224 -4.84 25.25 -6.92
N GLN A 225 -5.69 26.15 -7.43
CA GLN A 225 -5.70 27.54 -6.98
C GLN A 225 -6.05 27.67 -5.50
N ALA A 226 -7.00 26.85 -5.01
CA ALA A 226 -7.33 26.82 -3.58
C ALA A 226 -6.17 26.32 -2.72
N MET A 227 -5.43 25.29 -3.18
CA MET A 227 -4.29 24.71 -2.46
C MET A 227 -3.03 25.58 -2.53
N ARG A 228 -2.85 26.41 -3.56
CA ARG A 228 -1.62 27.18 -3.82
C ARG A 228 -1.04 27.93 -2.62
N PRO A 229 -1.83 28.64 -1.80
CA PRO A 229 -1.30 29.33 -0.61
C PRO A 229 -0.73 28.36 0.43
N VAL A 230 -1.36 27.19 0.59
CA VAL A 230 -0.89 26.13 1.49
C VAL A 230 0.39 25.52 0.93
N LEU A 231 0.39 25.14 -0.34
CA LEU A 231 1.55 24.53 -1.00
C LEU A 231 2.78 25.44 -0.91
N THR A 232 2.61 26.75 -1.17
CA THR A 232 3.70 27.73 -1.07
C THR A 232 4.22 27.86 0.37
N LYS A 233 3.32 27.95 1.36
CA LYS A 233 3.68 28.00 2.79
C LYS A 233 4.53 26.80 3.19
N TRP A 234 4.08 25.61 2.81
CA TRP A 234 4.72 24.35 3.21
C TRP A 234 5.99 24.05 2.42
N GLN A 235 6.08 24.44 1.15
CA GLN A 235 7.31 24.34 0.38
C GLN A 235 8.45 25.16 1.04
N VAL A 236 8.15 26.41 1.42
CA VAL A 236 9.12 27.27 2.12
C VAL A 236 9.46 26.71 3.50
N GLY A 237 8.46 26.24 4.25
CA GLY A 237 8.64 25.71 5.60
C GLY A 237 9.41 24.39 5.66
N LEU A 238 9.21 23.49 4.70
CA LEU A 238 9.82 22.16 4.67
C LEU A 238 11.10 22.07 3.84
N GLN A 239 11.41 23.08 3.03
CA GLN A 239 12.51 23.03 2.05
C GLN A 239 12.45 21.78 1.15
N ALA A 240 11.24 21.33 0.83
CA ALA A 240 10.99 20.10 0.07
C ALA A 240 10.28 20.43 -1.25
N ASN A 241 10.64 19.70 -2.31
CA ASN A 241 9.98 19.80 -3.61
C ASN A 241 8.62 19.10 -3.52
N ILE A 242 7.55 19.84 -3.73
CA ILE A 242 6.20 19.25 -3.72
C ILE A 242 5.86 18.86 -5.16
N SER A 243 5.53 17.59 -5.36
CA SER A 243 5.09 17.09 -6.66
C SER A 243 3.56 17.06 -6.71
N ILE A 244 2.99 17.43 -7.85
CA ILE A 244 1.55 17.47 -8.05
C ILE A 244 1.23 16.72 -9.33
N LEU A 245 0.35 15.73 -9.20
CA LEU A 245 -0.19 14.96 -10.31
C LEU A 245 -1.63 15.38 -10.54
N ILE A 246 -1.94 15.93 -11.70
CA ILE A 246 -3.31 16.27 -12.10
C ILE A 246 -3.80 15.23 -13.08
N ARG A 247 -5.01 14.69 -12.87
CA ARG A 247 -5.70 13.80 -13.81
C ARG A 247 -7.05 14.40 -14.21
N ARG A 248 -7.26 14.58 -15.51
CA ARG A 248 -8.51 15.09 -16.09
C ARG A 248 -9.34 13.97 -16.71
N SER A 249 -10.66 14.16 -16.80
CA SER A 249 -11.54 13.22 -17.50
C SER A 249 -11.11 13.12 -18.97
N GLY A 250 -10.56 11.96 -19.37
CA GLY A 250 -9.98 11.77 -20.71
C GLY A 250 -8.49 11.37 -20.76
N LYS A 251 -7.86 11.06 -19.62
CA LYS A 251 -6.46 10.54 -19.49
C LYS A 251 -5.33 11.56 -19.66
N GLU A 252 -5.63 12.86 -19.69
CA GLU A 252 -4.56 13.87 -19.65
C GLU A 252 -3.96 13.92 -18.23
N VAL A 253 -2.66 13.65 -18.14
CA VAL A 253 -1.89 13.66 -16.90
C VAL A 253 -0.88 14.81 -16.97
N GLU A 254 -0.98 15.75 -16.05
CA GLU A 254 -0.04 16.87 -15.92
C GLU A 254 0.76 16.71 -14.64
N HIS A 255 2.09 16.78 -14.75
CA HIS A 255 3.01 16.74 -13.62
C HIS A 255 3.57 18.14 -13.38
N LEU A 256 3.40 18.65 -12.17
CA LEU A 256 3.97 19.90 -11.72
C LEU A 256 4.90 19.62 -10.53
N THR A 257 6.01 20.34 -10.48
CA THR A 257 6.88 20.37 -9.30
C THR A 257 6.96 21.82 -8.84
N LEU A 258 6.62 22.03 -7.56
CA LEU A 258 6.78 23.31 -6.90
C LEU A 258 8.11 23.33 -6.17
#